data_AF-A0A535RKE1-F1
#
_entry.id   AF-A0A535RKE1-F1
#
_cell.length_a   1.000
_cell.length_b   1.000
_cell.length_c   1.000
_cell.angle_alpha   90.00
_cell.angle_beta   90.00
_cell.angle_gamma   90.00
#
_symmetry.space_group_name_H-M   'P 1'
#
loop_
_entity.id
_entity.type
_entity.pdbx_description
1 polymer ?
#
loop_
_entity_poly.entity_id
_entity_poly.type
_entity_poly.pdbx_seq_one_letter_code
_entity_poly.pdbx_strand_id
1 'polypeptide(L)'
;MPRKQRRTRPARTRPSRMTRTTEPTACGWARPIRTRLCGLPARSSGRRANLPAYTFVSPMDFGFTLKPDHSLERVASLTRLAESAGFTYGWLFDSHVLWKEPYVLLALMAQNTKRMRLGTCVTNPATREPTVTASVLAVLQELSGGRMDLGIGRGDSARRVLGKKPTDLAMLEEATQVIRDLCEGREVTYEGTTLRFDWTGKQRLPVWIAGYGPKA
;
A
#
# COMPACT_ATOMS: atom_id res chain seq x y z
N MET A 1 -45.03 -40.15 -9.40
CA MET A 1 -44.08 -41.29 -9.44
C MET A 1 -42.70 -40.81 -8.95
N PRO A 2 -42.32 -41.03 -7.67
CA PRO A 2 -41.07 -40.51 -7.12
C PRO A 2 -39.89 -41.47 -7.37
N ARG A 3 -38.78 -40.94 -7.90
CA ARG A 3 -37.51 -41.68 -8.09
C ARG A 3 -36.81 -41.88 -6.74
N LYS A 4 -36.60 -43.14 -6.34
CA LYS A 4 -35.85 -43.55 -5.15
C LYS A 4 -34.38 -43.14 -5.25
N GLN A 5 -33.91 -42.31 -4.32
CA GLN A 5 -32.49 -42.03 -4.08
C GLN A 5 -31.81 -43.26 -3.43
N ARG A 6 -30.84 -43.85 -4.12
CA ARG A 6 -29.95 -44.88 -3.55
C ARG A 6 -28.91 -44.20 -2.66
N ARG A 7 -28.91 -44.53 -1.36
CA ARG A 7 -27.85 -44.19 -0.41
C ARG A 7 -26.61 -45.03 -0.70
N THR A 8 -25.50 -44.38 -1.05
CA THR A 8 -24.16 -45.00 -1.09
C THR A 8 -23.45 -44.70 0.24
N ARG A 9 -22.86 -45.73 0.85
CA ARG A 9 -22.06 -45.65 2.08
C ARG A 9 -20.71 -44.96 1.81
N PRO A 10 -20.17 -44.15 2.73
CA PRO A 10 -18.82 -43.62 2.57
C PRO A 10 -17.76 -44.70 2.90
N ALA A 11 -16.73 -44.78 2.07
CA ALA A 11 -15.55 -45.60 2.31
C ALA A 11 -14.68 -44.97 3.41
N ARG A 12 -14.30 -45.77 4.41
CA ARG A 12 -13.30 -45.42 5.43
C ARG A 12 -11.90 -45.56 4.82
N THR A 13 -11.11 -44.49 4.84
CA THR A 13 -9.66 -44.54 4.59
C THR A 13 -8.87 -43.90 5.72
N ARG A 14 -7.72 -44.51 6.00
CA ARG A 14 -6.91 -44.47 7.25
C ARG A 14 -6.20 -43.12 7.51
N PRO A 15 -5.87 -42.80 8.77
CA PRO A 15 -5.07 -41.63 9.11
C PRO A 15 -3.60 -41.85 8.72
N SER A 16 -3.02 -40.89 7.98
CA SER A 16 -1.57 -40.85 7.77
C SER A 16 -0.87 -40.23 8.99
N ARG A 17 0.29 -40.78 9.29
CA ARG A 17 1.03 -40.67 10.53
C ARG A 17 1.79 -39.34 10.59
N MET A 18 1.58 -38.59 11.66
CA MET A 18 2.32 -37.37 12.03
C MET A 18 3.78 -37.73 12.31
N THR A 19 4.72 -37.29 11.48
CA THR A 19 6.16 -37.38 11.74
C THR A 19 6.63 -36.12 12.45
N ARG A 20 7.26 -36.33 13.61
CA ARG A 20 7.80 -35.31 14.50
C ARG A 20 8.87 -34.47 13.81
N THR A 21 8.78 -33.18 14.07
CA THR A 21 9.85 -32.19 13.96
C THR A 21 11.10 -32.64 14.71
N THR A 22 12.22 -32.72 14.01
CA THR A 22 13.56 -32.75 14.60
C THR A 22 14.13 -31.32 14.63
N GLU A 23 14.44 -30.84 15.82
CA GLU A 23 15.19 -29.61 16.08
C GLU A 23 16.59 -29.68 15.46
N PRO A 24 17.13 -28.57 14.92
CA PRO A 24 18.53 -28.51 14.52
C PRO A 24 19.42 -28.27 15.74
N THR A 25 20.28 -29.24 16.00
CA THR A 25 21.42 -29.17 16.93
C THR A 25 22.30 -27.96 16.67
N ALA A 26 22.58 -27.23 17.76
CA ALA A 26 23.61 -26.21 17.85
C ALA A 26 25.01 -26.82 17.60
N CYS A 27 25.78 -26.18 16.72
CA CYS A 27 27.23 -26.34 16.65
C CYS A 27 27.80 -25.08 15.98
N GLY A 28 28.60 -24.28 16.69
CA GLY A 28 29.97 -24.08 16.20
C GLY A 28 30.37 -22.60 16.11
N TRP A 29 30.77 -22.03 17.25
CA TRP A 29 31.89 -21.09 17.43
C TRP A 29 32.40 -20.34 16.19
N ALA A 30 32.13 -19.03 16.12
CA ALA A 30 32.94 -18.07 15.37
C ALA A 30 33.40 -16.95 16.32
N ARG A 31 34.70 -16.96 16.65
CA ARG A 31 35.38 -15.93 17.44
C ARG A 31 35.50 -14.63 16.63
N PRO A 32 35.40 -13.43 17.23
CA PRO A 32 35.68 -12.20 16.52
C PRO A 32 37.19 -12.09 16.23
N ILE A 33 37.51 -11.86 14.95
CA ILE A 33 38.85 -11.55 14.47
C ILE A 33 39.25 -10.18 15.07
N ARG A 34 40.30 -10.18 15.89
CA ARG A 34 40.97 -8.94 16.33
C ARG A 34 41.72 -8.35 15.15
N THR A 35 41.12 -7.41 14.45
CA THR A 35 41.86 -6.56 13.51
C THR A 35 42.72 -5.60 14.34
N ARG A 36 44.04 -5.75 14.26
CA ARG A 36 44.99 -4.75 14.76
C ARG A 36 44.79 -3.47 13.96
N LEU A 37 44.24 -2.43 14.59
CA LEU A 37 44.27 -1.08 14.07
C LEU A 37 45.73 -0.60 14.03
N CYS A 38 46.26 -0.48 12.82
CA CYS A 38 47.54 0.13 12.55
C CYS A 38 47.38 1.66 12.68
N GLY A 39 48.20 2.26 13.55
CA GLY A 39 48.56 3.69 13.62
C GLY A 39 47.51 4.74 13.26
N LEU A 40 46.80 5.27 14.27
CA LEU A 40 46.22 6.61 14.19
C LEU A 40 47.11 7.57 15.00
N PRO A 41 47.53 8.72 14.44
CA PRO A 41 48.27 9.71 15.20
C PRO A 41 47.36 10.32 16.28
N ALA A 42 47.94 10.59 17.46
CA ALA A 42 47.27 11.25 18.56
C ALA A 42 46.72 12.60 18.10
N ARG A 43 45.38 12.71 18.00
CA ARG A 43 44.72 13.98 17.68
C ARG A 43 44.72 14.86 18.92
N SER A 44 45.32 16.03 18.75
CA SER A 44 45.28 17.17 19.66
C SER A 44 43.84 17.48 20.10
N SER A 45 43.71 17.95 21.34
CA SER A 45 42.48 18.44 21.96
C SER A 45 41.97 19.71 21.28
N GLY A 46 41.42 19.57 20.08
CA GLY A 46 40.65 20.60 19.39
C GLY A 46 39.19 20.54 19.82
N ARG A 47 38.61 21.70 20.15
CA ARG A 47 37.19 21.88 20.47
C ARG A 47 36.32 21.12 19.45
N ARG A 48 35.44 20.24 19.93
CA ARG A 48 34.41 19.63 19.09
C ARG A 48 33.52 20.76 18.58
N ALA A 49 33.70 21.15 17.32
CA ALA A 49 32.69 21.93 16.62
C ALA A 49 31.42 21.08 16.58
N ASN A 50 30.35 21.57 17.20
CA ASN A 50 29.00 21.06 16.98
C ASN A 50 28.65 21.32 15.51
N LEU A 51 28.96 20.36 14.64
CA LEU A 51 28.38 20.34 13.31
C LEU A 51 26.90 19.98 13.49
N PRO A 52 25.97 20.74 12.91
CA PRO A 52 24.55 20.39 12.97
C PRO A 52 24.40 18.99 12.39
N ALA A 53 23.58 18.16 13.05
CA ALA A 53 23.22 16.84 12.56
C ALA A 53 22.59 17.02 11.18
N TYR A 54 23.39 16.81 10.12
CA TYR A 54 22.87 16.69 8.77
C TYR A 54 22.07 15.41 8.77
N THR A 55 20.75 15.52 8.93
CA THR A 55 19.83 14.42 8.67
C THR A 55 20.11 13.97 7.25
N PHE A 56 20.68 12.78 7.09
CA PHE A 56 20.95 12.21 5.78
C PHE A 56 19.59 11.95 5.11
N VAL A 57 19.11 12.93 4.35
CA VAL A 57 17.97 12.75 3.46
C VAL A 57 18.51 11.94 2.29
N SER A 58 18.21 10.64 2.27
CA SER A 58 18.53 9.83 1.10
C SER A 58 17.83 10.46 -0.11
N PRO A 59 18.53 10.75 -1.22
CA PRO A 59 17.96 11.48 -2.36
C PRO A 59 16.89 10.67 -3.11
N MET A 60 16.59 9.45 -2.69
CA MET A 60 15.70 8.51 -3.37
C MET A 60 14.96 7.63 -2.36
N ASP A 61 13.64 7.54 -2.60
CA ASP A 61 12.72 6.64 -1.91
C ASP A 61 12.52 5.35 -2.71
N PHE A 62 12.29 4.24 -2.01
CA PHE A 62 12.01 2.94 -2.61
C PHE A 62 10.63 2.45 -2.21
N GLY A 63 9.83 2.07 -3.20
CA GLY A 63 8.50 1.48 -3.01
C GLY A 63 8.36 0.12 -3.67
N PHE A 64 7.30 -0.59 -3.32
CA PHE A 64 6.86 -1.80 -4.02
C PHE A 64 5.39 -1.69 -4.41
N THR A 65 4.99 -2.44 -5.43
CA THR A 65 3.59 -2.56 -5.84
C THR A 65 3.17 -4.01 -5.75
N LEU A 66 2.05 -4.28 -5.08
CA LEU A 66 1.44 -5.61 -5.09
C LEU A 66 0.27 -5.66 -6.05
N LYS A 67 0.22 -6.78 -6.76
CA LYS A 67 -0.99 -7.21 -7.44
C LYS A 67 -2.00 -7.71 -6.39
N PRO A 68 -3.25 -7.24 -6.38
CA PRO A 68 -4.26 -7.69 -5.42
C PRO A 68 -4.82 -9.10 -5.70
N ASP A 69 -3.98 -10.12 -5.80
CA ASP A 69 -4.38 -11.53 -6.02
C ASP A 69 -3.95 -12.46 -4.87
N HIS A 70 -2.94 -12.08 -4.09
CA HIS A 70 -2.47 -12.82 -2.93
C HIS A 70 -3.52 -12.99 -1.81
N SER A 71 -3.32 -13.98 -0.93
CA SER A 71 -4.13 -14.13 0.30
C SER A 71 -3.92 -12.92 1.24
N LEU A 72 -4.90 -12.64 2.11
CA LEU A 72 -4.82 -11.52 3.05
C LEU A 72 -3.60 -11.64 3.98
N GLU A 73 -3.34 -12.85 4.48
CA GLU A 73 -2.16 -13.14 5.30
C GLU A 73 -0.85 -12.86 4.56
N ARG A 74 -0.79 -13.20 3.26
CA ARG A 74 0.39 -12.95 2.43
C ARG A 74 0.59 -11.46 2.19
N VAL A 75 -0.47 -10.70 1.91
CA VAL A 75 -0.41 -9.23 1.78
C VAL A 75 0.13 -8.60 3.06
N ALA A 76 -0.43 -8.95 4.22
CA ALA A 76 0.03 -8.42 5.51
C ALA A 76 1.50 -8.77 5.79
N SER A 77 1.91 -10.01 5.50
CA SER A 77 3.28 -10.48 5.71
C SER A 77 4.30 -9.80 4.80
N LEU A 78 3.98 -9.65 3.50
CA LEU A 78 4.84 -8.95 2.55
C LEU A 78 4.98 -7.47 2.91
N THR A 79 3.90 -6.84 3.35
CA THR A 79 3.90 -5.42 3.73
C THR A 79 4.79 -5.18 4.96
N ARG A 80 4.68 -6.02 6.00
CA ARG A 80 5.57 -5.95 7.18
C ARG A 80 7.04 -6.15 6.79
N LEU A 81 7.30 -7.13 5.92
CA LEU A 81 8.66 -7.43 5.47
C LEU A 81 9.26 -6.28 4.65
N ALA A 82 8.47 -5.66 3.78
CA ALA A 82 8.92 -4.51 2.99
C ALA A 82 9.26 -3.32 3.89
N GLU A 83 8.40 -3.03 4.89
CA GLU A 83 8.68 -1.95 5.85
C GLU A 83 9.93 -2.27 6.68
N SER A 84 10.12 -3.51 7.15
CA SER A 84 11.34 -3.87 7.91
C SER A 84 12.61 -3.83 7.04
N ALA A 85 12.49 -4.07 5.73
CA ALA A 85 13.57 -3.96 4.76
C ALA A 85 13.88 -2.52 4.32
N GLY A 86 13.11 -1.52 4.77
CA GLY A 86 13.39 -0.11 4.53
C GLY A 86 12.65 0.51 3.34
N PHE A 87 11.70 -0.20 2.72
CA PHE A 87 10.82 0.41 1.72
C PHE A 87 9.94 1.48 2.38
N THR A 88 9.80 2.62 1.72
CA THR A 88 9.05 3.78 2.21
C THR A 88 7.64 3.86 1.63
N TYR A 89 7.37 3.20 0.50
CA TYR A 89 6.05 3.14 -0.14
C TYR A 89 5.54 1.71 -0.42
N GLY A 90 4.24 1.50 -0.26
CA GLY A 90 3.53 0.27 -0.66
C GLY A 90 2.28 0.58 -1.48
N TRP A 91 2.22 0.08 -2.70
CA TRP A 91 1.18 0.41 -3.67
C TRP A 91 0.30 -0.79 -4.06
N LEU A 92 -0.95 -0.52 -4.43
CA LEU A 92 -1.87 -1.53 -4.98
C LEU A 92 -2.48 -1.07 -6.31
N PHE A 93 -2.63 -2.01 -7.25
CA PHE A 93 -3.40 -1.76 -8.46
C PHE A 93 -4.90 -1.73 -8.20
N ASP A 94 -5.65 -0.94 -8.97
CA ASP A 94 -7.13 -0.88 -8.88
C ASP A 94 -7.79 -1.24 -10.22
N SER A 95 -8.05 -2.53 -10.40
CA SER A 95 -8.85 -3.07 -11.50
C SER A 95 -9.80 -4.14 -10.94
N HIS A 96 -10.88 -3.69 -10.30
CA HIS A 96 -11.81 -4.48 -9.48
C HIS A 96 -12.38 -5.77 -10.10
N VAL A 97 -12.46 -5.87 -11.44
CA VAL A 97 -12.87 -7.11 -12.12
C VAL A 97 -11.73 -8.12 -12.20
N LEU A 98 -10.50 -7.63 -12.35
CA LEU A 98 -9.31 -8.46 -12.52
C LEU A 98 -8.72 -8.90 -11.18
N TRP A 99 -8.79 -8.02 -10.16
CA TRP A 99 -8.10 -8.18 -8.87
C TRP A 99 -8.99 -7.77 -7.70
N LYS A 100 -8.60 -8.20 -6.49
CA LYS A 100 -9.31 -7.89 -5.24
C LYS A 100 -9.34 -6.39 -4.95
N GLU A 101 -10.31 -6.02 -4.13
CA GLU A 101 -10.58 -4.62 -3.77
C GLU A 101 -9.37 -3.95 -3.07
N PRO A 102 -8.77 -2.89 -3.66
CA PRO A 102 -7.55 -2.29 -3.14
C PRO A 102 -7.75 -1.54 -1.83
N TYR A 103 -8.86 -0.82 -1.61
CA TYR A 103 -8.99 -0.01 -0.38
C TYR A 103 -9.12 -0.85 0.89
N VAL A 104 -9.76 -2.01 0.80
CA VAL A 104 -9.80 -2.99 1.90
C VAL A 104 -8.40 -3.53 2.21
N LEU A 105 -7.61 -3.80 1.18
CA LEU A 105 -6.23 -4.25 1.36
C LEU A 105 -5.31 -3.12 1.85
N LEU A 106 -5.53 -1.87 1.46
CA LEU A 106 -4.82 -0.71 2.00
C LEU A 106 -5.09 -0.55 3.51
N ALA A 107 -6.33 -0.75 3.96
CA ALA A 107 -6.64 -0.78 5.40
C ALA A 107 -5.85 -1.87 6.13
N LEU A 108 -5.79 -3.08 5.55
CA LEU A 108 -4.99 -4.19 6.09
C LEU A 108 -3.49 -3.84 6.13
N MET A 109 -2.94 -3.25 5.07
CA MET A 109 -1.55 -2.81 4.99
C MET A 109 -1.24 -1.71 6.01
N ALA A 110 -2.16 -0.75 6.20
CA ALA A 110 -2.02 0.35 7.15
C ALA A 110 -1.94 -0.15 8.59
N GLN A 111 -2.78 -1.12 8.97
CA GLN A 111 -2.76 -1.75 10.30
C GLN A 111 -1.52 -2.61 10.57
N ASN A 112 -0.84 -3.05 9.51
CA ASN A 112 0.34 -3.89 9.58
C ASN A 112 1.65 -3.11 9.37
N THR A 113 1.61 -1.79 9.32
CA THR A 113 2.78 -0.92 9.17
C THR A 113 2.70 0.28 10.12
N LYS A 114 3.82 0.96 10.35
CA LYS A 114 3.89 2.11 11.28
C LYS A 114 4.33 3.40 10.61
N ARG A 115 5.13 3.34 9.55
CA ARG A 115 5.76 4.51 8.92
C ARG A 115 5.63 4.52 7.40
N MET A 116 5.49 3.36 6.77
CA MET A 116 5.34 3.22 5.32
C MET A 116 4.14 4.01 4.80
N ARG A 117 4.32 4.76 3.71
CA ARG A 117 3.23 5.40 2.98
C ARG A 117 2.55 4.38 2.07
N LEU A 118 1.23 4.43 1.93
CA LEU A 118 0.48 3.46 1.14
C LEU A 118 -0.49 4.15 0.19
N GLY A 119 -0.80 3.52 -0.92
CA GLY A 119 -1.74 4.11 -1.86
C GLY A 119 -2.09 3.23 -3.04
N THR A 120 -2.91 3.77 -3.91
CA THR A 120 -3.25 3.16 -5.19
C THR A 120 -2.20 3.50 -6.24
N CYS A 121 -1.92 2.60 -7.17
CA CYS A 121 -1.00 2.82 -8.30
C CYS A 121 -1.55 2.14 -9.56
N VAL A 122 -2.65 2.59 -10.15
CA VAL A 122 -3.45 3.77 -9.78
C VAL A 122 -4.93 3.40 -9.75
N THR A 123 -5.73 4.16 -8.99
CA THR A 123 -7.19 4.19 -9.11
C THR A 123 -7.62 5.04 -10.31
N ASN A 124 -8.92 5.23 -10.49
CA ASN A 124 -9.48 5.98 -11.61
C ASN A 124 -10.84 6.60 -11.28
N PRO A 125 -11.25 7.67 -11.98
CA PRO A 125 -12.48 8.39 -11.68
C PRO A 125 -13.75 7.77 -12.31
N ALA A 126 -13.62 6.67 -13.05
CA ALA A 126 -14.75 6.12 -13.82
C ALA A 126 -15.38 4.86 -13.20
N THR A 127 -14.62 4.09 -12.43
CA THR A 127 -15.14 2.89 -11.77
C THR A 127 -15.62 3.17 -10.35
N ARG A 128 -15.33 4.37 -9.82
CA ARG A 128 -15.66 4.79 -8.48
C ARG A 128 -16.10 6.24 -8.54
N GLU A 129 -17.17 6.54 -7.83
CA GLU A 129 -17.64 7.91 -7.70
C GLU A 129 -16.58 8.73 -6.89
N PRO A 130 -16.21 9.95 -7.34
CA PRO A 130 -15.18 10.75 -6.71
C PRO A 130 -15.40 11.03 -5.22
N THR A 131 -16.63 11.35 -4.78
CA THR A 131 -16.92 11.60 -3.36
C THR A 131 -16.77 10.33 -2.51
N VAL A 132 -17.10 9.15 -3.03
CA VAL A 132 -16.87 7.85 -2.37
C VAL A 132 -15.37 7.57 -2.25
N THR A 133 -14.60 7.89 -3.29
CA THR A 133 -13.14 7.75 -3.26
C THR A 133 -12.51 8.70 -2.26
N ALA A 134 -13.00 9.94 -2.17
CA ALA A 134 -12.59 10.90 -1.16
C ALA A 134 -12.87 10.39 0.26
N SER A 135 -14.08 9.87 0.48
CA SER A 135 -14.52 9.37 1.78
C SER A 135 -13.65 8.20 2.27
N VAL A 136 -13.39 7.21 1.41
CA VAL A 136 -12.56 6.07 1.81
C VAL A 136 -11.12 6.50 2.08
N LEU A 137 -10.57 7.46 1.33
CA LEU A 137 -9.22 7.98 1.57
C LEU A 137 -9.12 8.79 2.86
N ALA A 138 -10.14 9.60 3.20
CA ALA A 138 -10.19 10.33 4.46
C ALA A 138 -10.15 9.37 5.66
N VAL A 139 -10.95 8.30 5.62
CA VAL A 139 -10.91 7.26 6.67
C VAL A 139 -9.57 6.54 6.71
N LEU A 140 -8.96 6.23 5.55
CA LEU A 140 -7.64 5.61 5.53
C LEU A 140 -6.53 6.56 6.00
N GLN A 141 -6.65 7.88 5.80
CA GLN A 141 -5.74 8.87 6.38
C GLN A 141 -5.83 8.83 7.91
N GLU A 142 -7.03 8.80 8.47
CA GLU A 142 -7.22 8.64 9.91
C GLU A 142 -6.61 7.32 10.42
N LEU A 143 -6.97 6.20 9.79
CA LEU A 143 -6.49 4.86 10.17
C LEU A 143 -4.96 4.75 10.14
N SER A 144 -4.34 5.35 9.13
CA SER A 144 -2.91 5.27 8.91
C SER A 144 -2.10 6.35 9.62
N GLY A 145 -2.74 7.40 10.14
CA GLY A 145 -2.06 8.56 10.71
C GLY A 145 -1.42 9.46 9.63
N GLY A 146 -2.11 9.71 8.52
CA GLY A 146 -1.63 10.62 7.47
C GLY A 146 -0.69 9.98 6.44
N ARG A 147 -0.68 8.65 6.34
CA ARG A 147 0.25 7.89 5.48
C ARG A 147 -0.38 7.43 4.17
N MET A 148 -1.57 7.90 3.81
CA MET A 148 -2.17 7.55 2.53
C MET A 148 -1.81 8.52 1.41
N ASP A 149 -1.70 7.95 0.22
CA ASP A 149 -1.42 8.63 -1.03
C ASP A 149 -2.47 8.20 -2.07
N LEU A 150 -2.93 9.16 -2.86
CA LEU A 150 -3.78 8.89 -4.01
C LEU A 150 -2.91 8.78 -5.26
N GLY A 151 -2.77 7.58 -5.83
CA GLY A 151 -2.32 7.46 -7.21
C GLY A 151 -3.53 7.30 -8.13
N ILE A 152 -3.73 8.21 -9.08
CA ILE A 152 -4.90 8.23 -9.96
C ILE A 152 -4.50 8.36 -11.42
N GLY A 153 -5.24 7.70 -12.29
CA GLY A 153 -5.10 7.82 -13.74
C GLY A 153 -6.41 7.58 -14.47
N ARG A 154 -6.36 7.52 -15.80
CA ARG A 154 -7.55 7.48 -16.66
C ARG A 154 -8.32 6.15 -16.66
N GLY A 155 -7.88 5.17 -15.87
CA GLY A 155 -8.49 3.84 -15.76
C GLY A 155 -8.35 3.01 -17.03
N ASP A 156 -7.15 2.51 -17.33
CA ASP A 156 -6.91 1.70 -18.52
C ASP A 156 -7.50 0.28 -18.38
N SER A 157 -6.80 -0.63 -17.70
CA SER A 157 -7.25 -2.01 -17.51
C SER A 157 -8.62 -2.11 -16.81
N ALA A 158 -8.88 -1.25 -15.81
CA ALA A 158 -10.14 -1.20 -15.07
C ALA A 158 -11.36 -0.87 -15.94
N ARG A 159 -11.20 -0.10 -17.03
CA ARG A 159 -12.29 0.23 -17.96
C ARG A 159 -12.33 -0.69 -19.17
N ARG A 160 -11.18 -1.07 -19.72
CA ARG A 160 -11.11 -1.93 -20.90
C ARG A 160 -11.70 -3.32 -20.66
N VAL A 161 -11.51 -3.87 -19.46
CA VAL A 161 -12.15 -5.14 -19.06
C VAL A 161 -13.68 -5.06 -19.09
N LEU A 162 -14.24 -3.86 -18.91
CA LEU A 162 -15.67 -3.58 -19.03
C LEU A 162 -16.10 -3.19 -20.46
N GLY A 163 -15.22 -3.30 -21.45
CA GLY A 163 -15.47 -2.85 -22.83
C GLY A 163 -15.50 -1.33 -23.00
N LYS A 164 -15.02 -0.56 -22.00
CA LYS A 164 -15.02 0.91 -22.01
C LYS A 164 -13.63 1.47 -22.35
N LYS A 165 -13.58 2.66 -22.95
CA LYS A 165 -12.33 3.41 -23.17
C LYS A 165 -11.85 4.07 -21.87
N PRO A 166 -10.56 4.41 -21.69
CA PRO A 166 -10.09 5.28 -20.60
C PRO A 166 -10.80 6.64 -20.57
N THR A 167 -10.79 7.34 -19.43
CA THR A 167 -11.36 8.71 -19.36
C THR A 167 -10.53 9.71 -20.15
N ASP A 168 -11.12 10.87 -20.42
CA ASP A 168 -10.35 12.03 -20.83
C ASP A 168 -9.62 12.67 -19.63
N LEU A 169 -8.82 13.68 -19.92
CA LEU A 169 -8.03 14.40 -18.92
C LEU A 169 -8.88 15.36 -18.09
N ALA A 170 -9.93 15.93 -18.66
CA ALA A 170 -10.82 16.85 -17.94
C ALA A 170 -11.52 16.15 -16.77
N MET A 171 -12.06 14.95 -17.02
CA MET A 171 -12.65 14.12 -15.96
C MET A 171 -11.63 13.68 -14.91
N LEU A 172 -10.39 13.40 -15.32
CA LEU A 172 -9.31 13.05 -14.38
C LEU A 172 -8.95 14.25 -13.49
N GLU A 173 -8.86 15.44 -14.07
CA GLU A 173 -8.53 16.68 -13.37
C GLU A 173 -9.62 17.05 -12.36
N GLU A 174 -10.89 17.10 -12.79
CA GLU A 174 -12.03 17.40 -11.91
C GLU A 174 -12.11 16.40 -10.74
N ALA A 175 -12.06 15.10 -11.03
CA ALA A 175 -12.12 14.09 -9.97
C ALA A 175 -10.93 14.17 -9.02
N THR A 176 -9.73 14.49 -9.52
CA THR A 176 -8.55 14.69 -8.67
C THR A 176 -8.75 15.84 -7.68
N GLN A 177 -9.30 16.97 -8.15
CA GLN A 177 -9.58 18.13 -7.31
C GLN A 177 -10.65 17.80 -6.26
N VAL A 178 -11.77 17.22 -6.69
CA VAL A 178 -12.87 16.80 -5.80
C VAL A 178 -12.38 15.84 -4.71
N ILE A 179 -11.62 14.80 -5.09
CA ILE A 179 -11.11 13.81 -4.15
C ILE A 179 -10.18 14.45 -3.12
N ARG A 180 -9.22 15.28 -3.59
CA ARG A 180 -8.27 15.94 -2.71
C ARG A 180 -8.95 16.91 -1.76
N ASP A 181 -9.82 17.76 -2.27
CA ASP A 181 -10.44 18.82 -1.49
C ASP A 181 -11.37 18.26 -0.41
N LEU A 182 -12.24 17.30 -0.76
CA LEU A 182 -13.10 16.65 0.22
C LEU A 182 -12.29 15.87 1.27
N CYS A 183 -11.26 15.12 0.85
CA CYS A 183 -10.42 14.35 1.77
C CYS A 183 -9.70 15.25 2.79
N GLU A 184 -9.18 16.40 2.34
CA GLU A 184 -8.49 17.39 3.19
C GLU A 184 -9.46 18.31 3.98
N GLY A 185 -10.77 18.06 3.90
CA GLY A 185 -11.81 18.80 4.64
C GLY A 185 -12.17 20.17 4.06
N ARG A 186 -11.79 20.44 2.81
CA ARG A 186 -12.22 21.62 2.07
C ARG A 186 -13.61 21.43 1.48
N GLU A 187 -14.27 22.56 1.25
CA GLU A 187 -15.51 22.64 0.50
C GLU A 187 -15.22 22.53 -0.99
N VAL A 188 -16.06 21.80 -1.74
CA VAL A 188 -15.98 21.69 -3.20
C VAL A 188 -17.38 21.79 -3.79
N THR A 189 -17.50 22.36 -4.99
CA THR A 189 -18.72 22.26 -5.80
C THR A 189 -18.56 21.13 -6.80
N TYR A 190 -19.40 20.10 -6.67
CA TYR A 190 -19.40 18.93 -7.55
C TYR A 190 -20.82 18.61 -7.99
N GLU A 191 -21.03 18.38 -9.29
CA GLU A 191 -22.36 18.17 -9.89
C GLU A 191 -23.38 19.26 -9.50
N GLY A 192 -22.93 20.51 -9.43
CA GLY A 192 -23.77 21.67 -9.09
C GLY A 192 -24.14 21.79 -7.61
N THR A 193 -23.59 20.93 -6.74
CA THR A 193 -23.86 20.92 -5.30
C THR A 193 -22.60 21.21 -4.50
N THR A 194 -22.70 22.06 -3.49
CA THR A 194 -21.61 22.33 -2.53
C THR A 194 -21.52 21.19 -1.50
N LEU A 195 -20.35 20.57 -1.41
CA LEU A 195 -20.07 19.40 -0.57
C LEU A 195 -18.89 19.66 0.36
N ARG A 196 -18.93 19.09 1.56
CA ARG A 196 -17.82 19.07 2.53
C ARG A 196 -17.95 17.86 3.45
N PHE A 197 -16.82 17.28 3.87
CA PHE A 197 -16.80 16.31 4.97
C PHE A 197 -16.50 17.00 6.29
N ASP A 198 -17.50 17.12 7.16
CA ASP A 198 -17.33 17.73 8.49
C ASP A 198 -16.56 16.85 9.48
N TRP A 199 -16.43 15.56 9.17
CA TRP A 199 -15.82 14.55 10.04
C TRP A 199 -14.35 14.25 9.71
N THR A 200 -13.82 14.75 8.58
CA THR A 200 -12.44 14.41 8.19
C THR A 200 -11.40 15.20 8.99
N GLY A 201 -10.27 14.57 9.25
CA GLY A 201 -9.09 15.27 9.75
C GLY A 201 -8.48 16.15 8.66
N LYS A 202 -7.87 17.28 9.03
CA LYS A 202 -7.18 18.17 8.09
C LYS A 202 -5.83 17.59 7.61
N GLN A 203 -5.73 16.27 7.43
CA GLN A 203 -4.52 15.64 6.91
C GLN A 203 -4.39 15.96 5.42
N ARG A 204 -3.17 16.24 4.97
CA ARG A 204 -2.87 16.44 3.55
C ARG A 204 -2.92 15.09 2.82
N LEU A 205 -3.48 15.08 1.62
CA LEU A 205 -3.48 13.95 0.68
C LEU A 205 -2.50 14.23 -0.47
N PRO A 206 -1.29 13.62 -0.45
CA PRO A 206 -0.45 13.59 -1.63
C PRO A 206 -1.17 12.87 -2.79
N VAL A 207 -1.05 13.44 -3.98
CA VAL A 207 -1.64 12.88 -5.19
C VAL A 207 -0.56 12.70 -6.24
N TRP A 208 -0.60 11.54 -6.89
CA TRP A 208 0.28 11.11 -7.97
C TRP A 208 -0.58 10.86 -9.21
N ILE A 209 -0.27 11.55 -10.31
CA ILE A 209 -0.98 11.37 -11.57
C ILE A 209 -0.18 10.42 -12.47
N ALA A 210 -0.82 9.34 -12.92
CA ALA A 210 -0.20 8.47 -13.91
C ALA A 210 -0.18 9.14 -15.29
N GLY A 211 1.00 9.60 -15.69
CA GLY A 211 1.26 10.14 -17.03
C GLY A 211 1.47 9.02 -18.05
N TYR A 212 0.63 8.95 -19.09
CA TYR A 212 0.87 8.12 -20.27
C TYR A 212 0.50 8.88 -21.55
N GLY A 213 1.51 9.13 -22.38
CA GLY A 213 1.40 9.94 -23.60
C GLY A 213 1.79 11.41 -23.38
N PRO A 214 2.02 12.17 -24.45
CA PRO A 214 2.69 13.48 -24.39
C PRO A 214 1.86 14.61 -23.75
N LYS A 215 0.55 14.39 -23.52
CA LYS A 215 -0.36 15.36 -22.91
C LYS A 215 -0.68 15.06 -21.44
N ALA A 216 -0.19 13.93 -20.93
CA ALA A 216 -0.49 13.44 -19.59
C ALA A 216 0.69 13.70 -18.64
#